data_AF-A0A3D1INK9-F1
#
_entry.id   AF-A0A3D1INK9-F1
#
_cell.length_a   1.000
_cell.length_b   1.000
_cell.length_c   1.000
_cell.angle_alpha   90.00
_cell.angle_beta   90.00
_cell.angle_gamma   90.00
#
_symmetry.space_group_name_H-M   'P 1'
#
loop_
_entity.id
_entity.type
_entity.pdbx_description
1 polymer ?
#
loop_
_entity_poly.entity_id
_entity_poly.type
_entity_poly.pdbx_seq_one_letter_code
_entity_poly.pdbx_strand_id
1 'polypeptide(L)'
;MAEQLEVEASGEDGIVQQVHAVGVAMIRRNLSQRGFLPPNPDYTDLPKLLQQCARQILNQLEAKMGLASKEDDDLMDRIRTVRREIHKVRSDPDREIDHAVAAGWADEAIIAFRILSYAGNYLSENPTLDRVGETIEKLQEDLYSRAFPAYADRAVTVRFGDPICVSEQLAAATKPRLAMAALTDQFEAGVQAGL
;
A
#
# COMPACT_ATOMS: atom_id res chain seq x y z
N MET A 1 19.69 -7.52 3.27
CA MET A 1 19.06 -6.36 2.59
C MET A 1 20.07 -5.26 2.30
N ALA A 2 20.64 -4.58 3.30
CA ALA A 2 21.59 -3.48 3.09
C ALA A 2 22.81 -3.87 2.21
N GLU A 3 23.46 -4.99 2.51
CA GLU A 3 24.58 -5.53 1.71
C GLU A 3 24.21 -5.76 0.23
N GLN A 4 23.04 -6.36 -0.04
CA GLN A 4 22.55 -6.60 -1.41
C GLN A 4 22.23 -5.31 -2.17
N LEU A 5 22.02 -4.21 -1.46
CA LEU A 5 21.74 -2.89 -2.01
C LEU A 5 22.98 -1.98 -1.97
N GLU A 6 24.14 -2.53 -1.58
CA GLU A 6 25.40 -1.80 -1.46
C GLU A 6 25.30 -0.58 -0.53
N VAL A 7 24.48 -0.70 0.53
CA VAL A 7 24.33 0.33 1.57
C VAL A 7 25.21 -0.04 2.76
N GLU A 8 26.18 0.82 3.08
CA GLU A 8 26.96 0.70 4.31
C GLU A 8 26.09 1.06 5.52
N ALA A 9 25.90 0.10 6.42
CA ALA A 9 25.25 0.35 7.71
C ALA A 9 26.36 0.56 8.75
N SER A 10 26.59 1.82 9.14
CA SER A 10 27.48 2.14 10.26
C SER A 10 26.72 2.04 11.57
N GLY A 11 27.32 1.50 12.63
CA GLY A 11 26.70 1.49 13.97
C GLY A 11 26.62 2.88 14.62
N GLU A 12 27.21 3.89 14.00
CA GLU A 12 27.22 5.28 14.46
C GLU A 12 25.95 6.04 14.03
N ASP A 13 25.34 5.62 12.91
CA ASP A 13 24.08 6.17 12.42
C ASP A 13 22.89 5.57 13.19
N GLY A 14 21.90 6.40 13.53
CA GLY A 14 20.64 5.92 14.12
C GLY A 14 19.88 4.98 13.17
N ILE A 15 19.12 4.04 13.75
CA ILE A 15 18.38 3.02 12.97
C ILE A 15 17.43 3.63 11.93
N VAL A 16 16.83 4.78 12.22
CA VAL A 16 15.95 5.50 11.30
C VAL A 16 16.72 5.93 10.04
N GLN A 17 17.89 6.54 10.22
CA GLN A 17 18.75 6.95 9.10
C GLN A 17 19.16 5.76 8.24
N GLN A 18 19.52 4.64 8.85
CA GLN A 18 19.89 3.42 8.13
C GLN A 18 18.71 2.86 7.31
N VAL A 19 17.51 2.77 7.90
CA VAL A 19 16.31 2.32 7.19
C VAL A 19 15.96 3.26 6.03
N HIS A 20 16.09 4.57 6.21
CA HIS A 20 15.93 5.55 5.13
C HIS A 20 16.94 5.34 4.00
N ALA A 21 18.23 5.14 4.31
CA ALA A 21 19.27 4.90 3.32
C ALA A 21 18.98 3.64 2.48
N VAL A 22 18.56 2.56 3.14
CA VAL A 22 18.14 1.33 2.48
C VAL A 22 16.92 1.54 1.59
N GLY A 23 15.90 2.26 2.08
CA GLY A 23 14.72 2.61 1.29
C GLY A 23 15.06 3.39 0.03
N VAL A 24 15.93 4.41 0.15
CA VAL A 24 16.43 5.20 -1.00
C VAL A 24 17.15 4.31 -2.01
N ALA A 25 18.00 3.39 -1.55
CA ALA A 25 18.71 2.45 -2.44
C ALA A 25 17.75 1.51 -3.18
N MET A 26 16.70 1.01 -2.50
CA MET A 26 15.65 0.21 -3.14
C MET A 26 14.90 0.98 -4.22
N ILE A 27 14.53 2.24 -3.94
CA ILE A 27 13.84 3.11 -4.89
C ILE A 27 14.72 3.38 -6.10
N ARG A 28 16.00 3.72 -5.89
CA ARG A 28 16.98 3.92 -6.96
C ARG A 28 17.05 2.71 -7.87
N ARG A 29 17.21 1.52 -7.31
CA ARG A 29 17.31 0.28 -8.07
C ARG A 29 16.03 0.00 -8.87
N ASN A 30 14.86 0.05 -8.23
CA ASN A 30 13.61 -0.37 -8.83
C ASN A 30 13.03 0.66 -9.82
N LEU A 31 13.07 1.95 -9.48
CA LEU A 31 12.48 3.00 -10.32
C LEU A 31 13.36 3.33 -11.53
N SER A 32 14.70 3.27 -11.39
CA SER A 32 15.59 3.49 -12.53
C SER A 32 15.41 2.41 -13.59
N GLN A 33 15.33 1.14 -13.17
CA GLN A 33 15.10 0.01 -14.09
C GLN A 33 13.79 0.12 -14.87
N ARG A 34 12.79 0.78 -14.28
CA ARG A 34 11.45 0.95 -14.88
C ARG A 34 11.23 2.30 -15.55
N GLY A 35 12.22 3.19 -15.54
CA GLY A 35 12.12 4.52 -16.15
C GLY A 35 11.17 5.49 -15.44
N PHE A 36 10.87 5.25 -14.16
CA PHE A 36 9.99 6.09 -13.34
C PHE A 36 10.73 7.05 -12.41
N LEU A 37 12.06 7.03 -12.44
CA LEU A 37 12.88 7.96 -11.68
C LEU A 37 13.16 9.20 -12.55
N PRO A 38 12.97 10.43 -12.04
CA PRO A 38 13.32 11.63 -12.79
C PRO A 38 14.85 11.70 -13.03
N PRO A 39 15.32 12.45 -14.05
CA PRO A 39 16.75 12.49 -14.42
C PRO A 39 17.69 12.97 -13.30
N ASN A 40 17.22 13.90 -12.45
CA ASN A 40 17.95 14.44 -11.30
C ASN A 40 17.05 14.36 -10.06
N PRO A 41 16.90 13.17 -9.45
CA PRO A 41 16.03 12.96 -8.31
C PRO A 41 16.59 13.65 -7.06
N ASP A 42 15.75 14.44 -6.41
CA ASP A 42 16.05 15.01 -5.09
C ASP A 42 15.64 14.02 -4.00
N TYR A 43 16.61 13.46 -3.30
CA TYR A 43 16.39 12.52 -2.20
C TYR A 43 16.26 13.21 -0.84
N THR A 44 16.45 14.54 -0.77
CA THR A 44 16.31 15.29 0.49
C THR A 44 14.85 15.42 0.91
N ASP A 45 13.93 15.46 -0.07
CA ASP A 45 12.48 15.38 0.12
C ASP A 45 11.93 14.07 -0.49
N LEU A 46 12.27 12.96 0.17
CA LEU A 46 11.86 11.63 -0.24
C LEU A 46 10.32 11.47 -0.37
N PRO A 47 9.48 11.97 0.57
CA PRO A 47 8.02 11.95 0.42
C PRO A 47 7.56 12.54 -0.92
N LYS A 48 8.06 13.73 -1.27
CA LYS A 48 7.70 14.41 -2.51
C LYS A 48 8.18 13.67 -3.74
N LEU A 49 9.41 13.16 -3.74
CA LEU A 49 9.94 12.33 -4.83
C LEU A 49 9.05 11.10 -5.06
N LEU A 50 8.65 10.40 -3.99
CA LEU A 50 7.81 9.22 -4.09
C LEU A 50 6.40 9.54 -4.62
N GLN A 51 5.80 10.65 -4.17
CA GLN A 51 4.52 11.13 -4.72
C GLN A 51 4.62 11.44 -6.21
N GLN A 52 5.71 12.07 -6.66
CA GLN A 52 5.94 12.36 -8.08
C GLN A 52 6.06 11.07 -8.91
N CYS A 53 6.86 10.11 -8.44
CA CYS A 53 7.02 8.81 -9.11
C CYS A 53 5.69 8.05 -9.20
N ALA A 54 4.93 7.96 -8.10
CA ALA A 54 3.63 7.32 -8.08
C ALA A 54 2.63 8.01 -9.03
N ARG A 55 2.63 9.36 -9.06
CA ARG A 55 1.79 10.13 -9.98
C ARG A 55 2.16 9.87 -11.44
N GLN A 56 3.45 9.78 -11.77
CA GLN A 56 3.90 9.46 -13.12
C GLN A 56 3.42 8.07 -13.55
N ILE A 57 3.54 7.05 -12.69
CA ILE A 57 3.06 5.69 -12.97
C ILE A 57 1.55 5.71 -13.21
N LEU A 58 0.78 6.37 -12.34
CA LEU A 58 -0.68 6.43 -12.47
C LEU A 58 -1.12 7.18 -13.72
N ASN A 59 -0.49 8.30 -14.06
CA ASN A 59 -0.81 9.03 -15.30
C ASN A 59 -0.63 8.14 -16.54
N GLN A 60 0.45 7.35 -16.60
CA GLN A 60 0.69 6.43 -17.70
C GLN A 60 -0.33 5.28 -17.71
N LEU A 61 -0.61 4.71 -16.53
CA LEU A 61 -1.53 3.59 -16.39
C LEU A 61 -2.97 3.97 -16.74
N GLU A 62 -3.45 5.11 -16.24
CA GLU A 62 -4.78 5.63 -16.57
C GLU A 62 -4.91 5.93 -18.07
N ALA A 63 -3.87 6.51 -18.69
CA ALA A 63 -3.85 6.72 -20.14
C ALA A 63 -3.94 5.39 -20.92
N LYS A 64 -3.19 4.35 -20.51
CA LYS A 64 -3.27 3.00 -21.11
C LYS A 64 -4.66 2.39 -20.97
N MET A 65 -5.35 2.66 -19.86
CA MET A 65 -6.69 2.15 -19.56
C MET A 65 -7.82 3.02 -20.11
N GLY A 66 -7.51 4.20 -20.69
CA GLY A 66 -8.52 5.15 -21.16
C GLY A 66 -9.32 5.81 -20.04
N LEU A 67 -8.75 5.92 -18.83
CA LEU A 67 -9.39 6.54 -17.67
C LEU A 67 -9.09 8.03 -17.63
N ALA A 68 -10.11 8.82 -17.34
CA ALA A 68 -9.94 10.25 -17.02
C ALA A 68 -9.66 10.40 -15.52
N SER A 69 -8.64 11.16 -15.17
CA SER A 69 -8.35 11.62 -13.81
C SER A 69 -8.28 13.13 -13.77
N LYS A 70 -8.58 13.73 -12.62
CA LYS A 70 -8.35 15.16 -12.39
C LYS A 70 -6.97 15.34 -11.75
N GLU A 71 -6.30 16.46 -12.06
CA GLU A 71 -4.97 16.74 -11.50
C GLU A 71 -4.96 16.75 -9.97
N ASP A 72 -6.03 17.27 -9.35
CA ASP A 72 -6.18 17.40 -7.91
C ASP A 72 -6.70 16.15 -7.19
N ASP A 73 -6.96 15.05 -7.92
CA ASP A 73 -7.42 13.82 -7.28
C ASP A 73 -6.31 13.23 -6.39
N ASP A 74 -6.72 12.78 -5.20
CA ASP A 74 -5.87 12.05 -4.28
C ASP A 74 -5.31 10.77 -4.94
N LEU A 75 -4.02 10.52 -4.75
CA LEU A 75 -3.33 9.41 -5.41
C LEU A 75 -3.87 8.05 -4.99
N MET A 76 -4.30 7.91 -3.72
CA MET A 76 -4.85 6.66 -3.22
C MET A 76 -6.24 6.40 -3.81
N ASP A 77 -7.06 7.43 -3.96
CA ASP A 77 -8.37 7.32 -4.63
C ASP A 77 -8.24 6.97 -6.11
N ARG A 78 -7.24 7.52 -6.80
CA ARG A 78 -6.89 7.13 -8.17
C ARG A 78 -6.49 5.66 -8.26
N ILE A 79 -5.64 5.17 -7.35
CA ILE A 79 -5.29 3.74 -7.26
C ILE A 79 -6.52 2.86 -7.02
N ARG A 80 -7.42 3.27 -6.12
CA ARG A 80 -8.66 2.53 -5.84
C ARG A 80 -9.52 2.42 -7.11
N THR A 81 -9.58 3.49 -7.90
CA THR A 81 -10.29 3.52 -9.18
C THR A 81 -9.65 2.59 -10.20
N VAL A 82 -8.34 2.72 -10.43
CA VAL A 82 -7.57 1.82 -11.31
C VAL A 82 -7.77 0.35 -10.93
N ARG A 83 -7.62 0.02 -9.64
CA ARG A 83 -7.79 -1.35 -9.13
C ARG A 83 -9.20 -1.88 -9.39
N ARG A 84 -10.23 -1.04 -9.23
CA ARG A 84 -11.62 -1.42 -9.52
C ARG A 84 -11.80 -1.78 -10.98
N GLU A 85 -11.26 -0.98 -11.90
CA GLU A 85 -11.38 -1.24 -13.34
C GLU A 85 -10.59 -2.48 -13.78
N ILE A 86 -9.39 -2.68 -13.23
CA ILE A 86 -8.62 -3.93 -13.42
C ILE A 86 -9.44 -5.13 -12.94
N HIS A 87 -10.06 -5.03 -11.76
CA HIS A 87 -10.86 -6.11 -11.21
C HIS A 87 -12.05 -6.44 -12.11
N LYS A 88 -12.78 -5.44 -12.62
CA LYS A 88 -13.89 -5.64 -13.57
C LYS A 88 -13.44 -6.45 -14.78
N VAL A 89 -12.29 -6.10 -15.38
CA VAL A 89 -11.75 -6.84 -16.53
C VAL A 89 -11.48 -8.30 -16.18
N ARG A 90 -10.80 -8.53 -15.04
CA ARG A 90 -10.39 -9.87 -14.62
C ARG A 90 -11.52 -10.75 -14.08
N SER A 91 -12.61 -10.15 -13.60
CA SER A 91 -13.78 -10.88 -13.12
C SER A 91 -14.77 -11.22 -14.23
N ASP A 92 -14.63 -10.60 -15.40
CA ASP A 92 -15.50 -10.80 -16.55
C ASP A 92 -15.01 -11.96 -17.42
N PRO A 93 -15.76 -13.08 -17.52
CA PRO A 93 -15.39 -14.21 -18.36
C PRO A 93 -15.35 -13.86 -19.85
N ASP A 94 -16.17 -12.92 -20.30
CA ASP A 94 -16.23 -12.51 -21.72
C ASP A 94 -14.99 -11.71 -22.14
N ARG A 95 -14.15 -11.31 -21.17
CA ARG A 95 -12.92 -10.54 -21.36
C ARG A 95 -11.65 -11.34 -21.09
N GLU A 96 -11.71 -12.68 -21.15
CA GLU A 96 -10.56 -13.55 -20.87
C GLU A 96 -9.28 -13.16 -21.66
N ILE A 97 -9.45 -12.74 -22.92
CA ILE A 97 -8.33 -12.28 -23.78
C ILE A 97 -7.61 -11.06 -23.18
N ASP A 98 -8.34 -10.20 -22.47
CA ASP A 98 -7.79 -8.99 -21.84
C ASP A 98 -7.10 -9.28 -20.49
N HIS A 99 -7.27 -10.48 -19.91
CA HIS A 99 -6.80 -10.76 -18.55
C HIS A 99 -5.28 -10.64 -18.43
N ALA A 100 -4.53 -11.03 -19.47
CA ALA A 100 -3.07 -10.90 -19.51
C ALA A 100 -2.63 -9.43 -19.49
N VAL A 101 -3.33 -8.56 -20.23
CA VAL A 101 -3.06 -7.12 -20.23
C VAL A 101 -3.42 -6.51 -18.88
N ALA A 102 -4.55 -6.90 -18.30
CA ALA A 102 -4.96 -6.47 -16.97
C ALA A 102 -4.01 -6.93 -15.84
N ALA A 103 -3.29 -8.04 -16.03
CA ALA A 103 -2.23 -8.45 -15.11
C ALA A 103 -1.06 -7.45 -15.13
N GLY A 104 -0.62 -7.01 -16.31
CA GLY A 104 0.40 -5.96 -16.42
C GLY A 104 -0.03 -4.63 -15.80
N TRP A 105 -1.30 -4.25 -15.97
CA TRP A 105 -1.86 -3.08 -15.28
C TRP A 105 -1.86 -3.24 -13.76
N ALA A 106 -2.15 -4.43 -13.26
CA ALA A 106 -2.11 -4.74 -11.83
C ALA A 106 -0.69 -4.60 -11.27
N ASP A 107 0.32 -5.05 -12.03
CA ASP A 107 1.73 -4.90 -11.67
C ASP A 107 2.14 -3.42 -11.57
N GLU A 108 1.72 -2.58 -12.52
CA GLU A 108 1.98 -1.13 -12.43
C GLU A 108 1.24 -0.48 -11.26
N ALA A 109 -0.03 -0.85 -11.04
CA ALA A 109 -0.84 -0.32 -9.94
C ALA A 109 -0.27 -0.67 -8.56
N ILE A 110 0.21 -1.91 -8.37
CA ILE A 110 0.78 -2.33 -7.08
C ILE A 110 2.11 -1.61 -6.80
N ILE A 111 2.90 -1.29 -7.83
CA ILE A 111 4.12 -0.50 -7.67
C ILE A 111 3.78 0.91 -7.19
N ALA A 112 2.83 1.59 -7.84
CA ALA A 112 2.38 2.92 -7.42
C ALA A 112 1.86 2.91 -5.98
N PHE A 113 1.08 1.90 -5.61
CA PHE A 113 0.57 1.73 -4.25
C PHE A 113 1.67 1.54 -3.21
N ARG A 114 2.65 0.65 -3.49
CA ARG A 114 3.78 0.40 -2.59
C ARG A 114 4.59 1.68 -2.37
N ILE A 115 4.89 2.42 -3.44
CA ILE A 115 5.61 3.71 -3.35
C ILE A 115 4.90 4.69 -2.42
N LEU A 116 3.58 4.84 -2.56
CA LEU A 116 2.81 5.75 -1.72
C LEU A 116 2.74 5.31 -0.26
N SER A 117 2.81 4.01 0.01
CA SER A 117 2.89 3.51 1.39
C SER A 117 4.16 3.95 2.12
N TYR A 118 5.22 4.33 1.37
CA TYR A 118 6.47 4.89 1.90
C TYR A 118 6.53 6.43 1.83
N ALA A 119 5.60 7.08 1.14
CA ALA A 119 5.64 8.52 0.87
C ALA A 119 5.23 9.41 2.06
N GLY A 120 5.10 8.82 3.26
CA GLY A 120 4.77 9.52 4.49
C GLY A 120 5.92 9.54 5.48
N ASN A 121 5.75 10.31 6.55
CA ASN A 121 6.74 10.44 7.62
C ASN A 121 6.52 9.41 8.75
N TYR A 122 5.93 8.25 8.40
CA TYR A 122 5.46 7.25 9.37
C TYR A 122 6.53 6.83 10.39
N LEU A 123 7.74 6.58 9.89
CA LEU A 123 8.87 6.17 10.72
C LEU A 123 9.56 7.36 11.40
N SER A 124 9.71 8.49 10.69
CA SER A 124 10.46 9.66 11.18
C SER A 124 9.71 10.45 12.26
N GLU A 125 8.37 10.46 12.26
CA GLU A 125 7.57 11.18 13.25
C GLU A 125 7.54 10.50 14.63
N ASN A 126 7.54 9.16 14.69
CA ASN A 126 7.50 8.42 15.95
C ASN A 126 8.20 7.06 15.81
N PRO A 127 9.55 7.03 15.90
CA PRO A 127 10.34 5.83 15.65
C PRO A 127 10.27 4.86 16.84
N THR A 128 9.20 4.08 16.91
CA THR A 128 9.08 2.96 17.85
C THR A 128 9.70 1.69 17.26
N LEU A 129 10.04 0.72 18.12
CA LEU A 129 10.53 -0.59 17.69
C LEU A 129 9.58 -1.26 16.69
N ASP A 130 8.27 -1.18 16.94
CA ASP A 130 7.26 -1.77 16.07
C ASP A 130 7.23 -1.10 14.69
N ARG A 131 7.27 0.24 14.64
CA ARG A 131 7.28 0.97 13.35
C ARG A 131 8.55 0.71 12.54
N VAL A 132 9.70 0.64 13.22
CA VAL A 132 10.98 0.26 12.59
C VAL A 132 10.87 -1.16 12.03
N GLY A 133 10.42 -2.12 12.84
CA GLY A 133 10.27 -3.52 12.45
C GLY A 133 9.31 -3.70 11.27
N GLU A 134 8.14 -3.08 11.33
CA GLU A 134 7.16 -3.09 10.24
C GLU A 134 7.73 -2.51 8.94
N THR A 135 8.50 -1.41 9.03
CA THR A 135 9.12 -0.80 7.85
C THR A 135 10.18 -1.71 7.25
N ILE A 136 11.01 -2.35 8.08
CA ILE A 136 12.02 -3.32 7.62
C ILE A 136 11.34 -4.52 6.96
N GLU A 137 10.29 -5.07 7.56
CA GLU A 137 9.51 -6.19 7.03
C GLU A 137 8.93 -5.85 5.65
N LYS A 138 8.26 -4.68 5.53
CA LYS A 138 7.76 -4.17 4.24
C LYS A 138 8.84 -4.07 3.17
N LEU A 139 10.00 -3.50 3.51
CA LEU A 139 11.13 -3.39 2.59
C LEU A 139 11.68 -4.77 2.18
N GLN A 140 11.73 -5.73 3.11
CA GLN A 140 12.13 -7.10 2.80
C GLN A 140 11.13 -7.77 1.85
N GLU A 141 9.83 -7.68 2.13
CA GLU A 141 8.80 -8.26 1.28
C GLU A 141 8.83 -7.66 -0.12
N ASP A 142 9.04 -6.35 -0.24
CA ASP A 142 9.17 -5.68 -1.52
C ASP A 142 10.42 -6.10 -2.29
N LEU A 143 11.56 -6.24 -1.60
CA LEU A 143 12.82 -6.65 -2.23
C LEU A 143 12.81 -8.10 -2.68
N TYR A 144 12.24 -9.00 -1.88
CA TYR A 144 12.30 -10.45 -2.11
C TYR A 144 11.03 -11.03 -2.70
N SER A 145 9.95 -10.24 -2.81
CA SER A 145 8.64 -10.67 -3.33
C SER A 145 8.09 -11.91 -2.63
N ARG A 146 8.29 -12.01 -1.31
CA ARG A 146 7.77 -13.09 -0.46
C ARG A 146 7.53 -12.59 0.96
N ALA A 147 6.58 -13.20 1.66
CA ALA A 147 6.36 -12.96 3.07
C ALA A 147 7.52 -13.53 3.91
N PHE A 148 7.79 -12.88 5.04
CA PHE A 148 8.77 -13.34 6.02
C PHE A 148 8.04 -13.84 7.29
N PRO A 149 8.61 -14.82 8.01
CA PRO A 149 8.07 -15.22 9.30
C PRO A 149 8.29 -14.10 10.33
N ALA A 150 7.44 -14.07 11.36
CA ALA A 150 7.61 -13.15 12.47
C ALA A 150 8.97 -13.34 13.15
N TYR A 151 9.60 -12.25 13.58
CA TYR A 151 10.91 -12.26 14.27
C TYR A 151 10.87 -12.88 15.67
N ALA A 152 9.68 -13.09 16.23
CA ALA A 152 9.45 -13.70 17.54
C ALA A 152 8.11 -14.42 17.56
N ASP A 153 7.95 -15.34 18.50
CA ASP A 153 6.67 -16.00 18.75
C ASP A 153 5.60 -14.96 19.10
N ARG A 154 4.51 -14.97 18.33
CA ARG A 154 3.36 -14.10 18.56
C ARG A 154 2.21 -14.95 19.10
N ALA A 155 1.69 -14.58 20.26
CA ALA A 155 0.44 -15.11 20.78
C ALA A 155 -0.68 -14.11 20.51
N VAL A 156 -1.77 -14.57 19.90
CA VAL A 156 -2.98 -13.78 19.74
C VAL A 156 -4.13 -14.47 20.46
N THR A 157 -4.91 -13.70 21.21
CA THR A 157 -6.18 -14.17 21.76
C THR A 157 -7.29 -13.60 20.91
N VAL A 158 -8.14 -14.47 20.37
CA VAL A 158 -9.31 -14.07 19.58
C VAL A 158 -10.54 -14.34 20.42
N ARG A 159 -11.35 -13.30 20.64
CA ARG A 159 -12.70 -13.42 21.20
C ARG A 159 -13.70 -13.19 20.09
N PHE A 160 -14.57 -14.17 19.86
CA PHE A 160 -15.72 -13.98 18.99
C PHE A 160 -16.82 -13.29 19.78
N GLY A 161 -17.32 -12.16 19.25
CA GLY A 161 -18.51 -11.50 19.79
C GLY A 161 -19.79 -12.23 19.37
N ASP A 162 -20.93 -11.67 19.77
CA ASP A 162 -22.22 -12.21 19.36
C ASP A 162 -22.40 -12.11 17.84
N PRO A 163 -22.94 -13.16 17.18
CA PRO A 163 -23.18 -13.15 15.76
C PRO A 163 -24.26 -12.12 15.41
N ILE A 164 -24.04 -11.38 14.32
CA ILE A 164 -24.98 -10.35 13.84
C ILE A 164 -25.54 -10.78 12.48
N CYS A 165 -26.87 -10.84 12.37
CA CYS A 165 -27.55 -11.15 11.13
C CYS A 165 -27.64 -9.91 10.23
N VAL A 166 -26.64 -9.74 9.35
CA VAL A 166 -26.56 -8.58 8.44
C VAL A 166 -27.79 -8.48 7.53
N SER A 167 -28.33 -9.62 7.07
CA SER A 167 -29.51 -9.67 6.20
C SER A 167 -30.76 -9.07 6.86
N GLU A 168 -31.00 -9.38 8.13
CA GLU A 168 -32.12 -8.83 8.90
C GLU A 168 -31.98 -7.32 9.10
N GLN A 169 -30.77 -6.88 9.45
CA GLN A 169 -30.45 -5.46 9.66
C GLN A 169 -30.62 -4.64 8.37
N LEU A 170 -30.23 -5.21 7.22
CA LEU A 170 -30.45 -4.59 5.91
C LEU A 170 -31.92 -4.56 5.51
N ALA A 171 -32.67 -5.64 5.78
CA ALA A 171 -34.10 -5.70 5.47
C ALA A 171 -34.93 -4.73 6.33
N ALA A 172 -34.54 -4.51 7.58
CA ALA A 172 -35.19 -3.57 8.49
C ALA A 172 -34.85 -2.10 8.20
N ALA A 173 -33.78 -1.81 7.45
CA ALA A 173 -33.32 -0.45 7.24
C ALA A 173 -33.98 0.23 6.04
N THR A 174 -34.40 1.48 6.23
CA THR A 174 -34.98 2.32 5.16
C THR A 174 -33.97 2.63 4.05
N LYS A 175 -32.67 2.66 4.37
CA LYS A 175 -31.56 2.85 3.41
C LYS A 175 -30.38 1.94 3.78
N PRO A 176 -29.87 1.10 2.86
CA PRO A 176 -28.75 0.19 3.14
C PRO A 176 -27.50 0.89 3.69
N ARG A 177 -27.20 2.11 3.21
CA ARG A 177 -26.05 2.89 3.68
C ARG A 177 -26.12 3.27 5.15
N LEU A 178 -27.32 3.55 5.67
CA LEU A 178 -27.52 3.89 7.08
C LEU A 178 -27.41 2.64 7.98
N ALA A 179 -27.88 1.49 7.49
CA ALA A 179 -27.71 0.21 8.17
C ALA A 179 -26.22 -0.14 8.36
N MET A 180 -25.42 0.08 7.31
CA MET A 180 -23.97 -0.17 7.37
C MET A 180 -23.24 0.75 8.34
N ALA A 181 -23.66 2.02 8.47
CA ALA A 181 -23.11 2.93 9.46
C ALA A 181 -23.40 2.44 10.90
N ALA A 182 -24.66 2.11 11.19
CA ALA A 182 -25.05 1.58 12.50
C ALA A 182 -24.36 0.25 12.86
N LEU A 183 -24.20 -0.65 11.87
CA LEU A 183 -23.44 -1.89 12.05
C LEU A 183 -21.96 -1.63 12.33
N THR A 184 -21.36 -0.66 11.63
CA THR A 184 -19.97 -0.24 11.89
C THR A 184 -19.80 0.23 13.33
N ASP A 185 -20.71 1.09 13.81
CA ASP A 185 -20.68 1.58 15.19
C ASP A 185 -20.82 0.44 16.21
N GLN A 186 -21.72 -0.52 15.94
CA GLN A 186 -21.89 -1.71 16.79
C GLN A 186 -20.63 -2.58 16.83
N PHE A 187 -19.98 -2.80 15.68
CA PHE A 187 -18.74 -3.57 15.61
C PHE A 187 -17.60 -2.85 16.34
N GLU A 188 -17.46 -1.54 16.16
CA GLU A 188 -16.45 -0.73 16.83
C GLU A 188 -16.63 -0.78 18.36
N ALA A 189 -17.86 -0.58 18.85
CA ALA A 189 -18.15 -0.69 20.28
C ALA A 189 -17.84 -2.09 20.82
N GLY A 190 -18.16 -3.14 20.07
CA GLY A 190 -17.86 -4.52 20.43
C GLY A 190 -16.35 -4.80 20.55
N VAL A 191 -15.55 -4.23 19.64
CA VAL A 191 -14.08 -4.31 19.67
C VAL A 191 -13.50 -3.48 20.83
N GLN A 192 -13.98 -2.25 21.02
CA GLN A 192 -13.50 -1.33 22.06
C GLN A 192 -13.85 -1.78 23.48
N ALA A 193 -14.89 -2.58 23.66
CA ALA A 193 -15.20 -3.22 24.94
C ALA A 193 -14.09 -4.16 25.44
N GLY A 194 -13.15 -4.55 24.57
CA GLY A 194 -11.95 -5.32 24.94
C GLY A 194 -12.16 -6.83 24.97
N LEU A 195 -11.17 -7.53 25.52
CA LEU A 195 -11.27 -8.95 25.91
C LEU A 195 -11.95 -9.08 27.27
#